data_AF-A0A954UAI8-F1
#
_entry.id   AF-A0A954UAI8-F1
#
_cell.length_a   1.000
_cell.length_b   1.000
_cell.length_c   1.000
_cell.angle_alpha   90.00
_cell.angle_beta   90.00
_cell.angle_gamma   90.00
#
_symmetry.space_group_name_H-M   'P 1'
#
loop_
_entity.id
_entity.type
_entity.pdbx_description
1 polymer ?
#
loop_
_entity_poly.entity_id
_entity_poly.type
_entity_poly.pdbx_seq_one_letter_code
_entity_poly.pdbx_strand_id
1 'polypeptide(L)'
;IRIDSAEFGVEKWRSDAKANTAKIAATFREAAKIAADSGERLAAEGYICCAVIHICKNMLDLLEEVNMPQTLGFQADLAHTYLYLMGYNAPEHALLHEGYSDAEFYAAYEKMTDKLRPWTIDFHVAQNDGQVHGAGAHDKTGKHCPADDPNGKLDIVKCSGYWLKDAPARGIQHICWDGCMFPNSVLEDPKTWNTILDTMLKVRQVHGW
;
A
#
# COMPACT_ATOMS: atom_id res chain seq x y z
N ILE A 1 6.01 -13.05 -0.22
CA ILE A 1 4.80 -13.42 -1.01
C ILE A 1 3.68 -12.43 -0.69
N ARG A 2 3.09 -11.76 -1.69
CA ARG A 2 1.96 -10.84 -1.50
C ARG A 2 0.67 -11.62 -1.20
N ILE A 3 -0.12 -11.15 -0.24
CA ILE A 3 -1.47 -11.64 0.06
C ILE A 3 -2.45 -10.48 0.22
N ASP A 4 -3.74 -10.75 0.03
CA ASP A 4 -4.82 -9.79 0.26
C ASP A 4 -5.90 -10.40 1.18
N SER A 5 -6.70 -9.54 1.83
CA SER A 5 -7.84 -10.00 2.63
C SER A 5 -9.05 -10.24 1.72
N ALA A 6 -9.37 -11.51 1.45
CA ALA A 6 -10.54 -11.88 0.68
C ALA A 6 -11.81 -11.90 1.55
N GLU A 7 -12.64 -10.89 1.41
CA GLU A 7 -14.08 -10.91 1.70
C GLU A 7 -14.77 -10.03 0.65
N PHE A 8 -16.04 -10.31 0.32
CA PHE A 8 -16.84 -9.80 -0.82
C PHE A 8 -17.04 -8.27 -0.90
N GLY A 9 -15.96 -7.50 -0.83
CA GLY A 9 -15.93 -6.05 -0.71
C GLY A 9 -16.04 -5.55 0.73
N VAL A 10 -15.70 -4.27 0.90
CA VAL A 10 -15.73 -3.55 2.18
C VAL A 10 -17.12 -3.56 2.81
N GLU A 11 -18.19 -3.48 2.00
CA GLU A 11 -19.57 -3.48 2.49
C GLU A 11 -19.96 -4.80 3.18
N LYS A 12 -19.52 -5.94 2.62
CA LYS A 12 -19.79 -7.23 3.26
C LYS A 12 -19.03 -7.36 4.57
N TRP A 13 -17.75 -6.97 4.56
CA TRP A 13 -16.94 -6.93 5.78
C TRP A 13 -17.58 -6.07 6.88
N ARG A 14 -18.13 -4.90 6.54
CA ARG A 14 -18.78 -3.98 7.48
C ARG A 14 -19.99 -4.56 8.21
N SER A 15 -20.70 -5.50 7.60
CA SER A 15 -21.92 -6.07 8.19
C SER A 15 -21.69 -6.71 9.57
N ASP A 16 -20.47 -7.20 9.83
CA ASP A 16 -19.97 -7.56 11.16
C ASP A 16 -18.44 -7.41 11.19
N ALA A 17 -17.98 -6.15 11.18
CA ALA A 17 -16.54 -5.84 11.07
C ALA A 17 -15.68 -6.57 12.10
N LYS A 18 -16.20 -6.80 13.32
CA LYS A 18 -15.46 -7.50 14.37
C LYS A 18 -15.32 -8.99 14.07
N ALA A 19 -16.44 -9.69 13.82
CA ALA A 19 -16.39 -11.13 13.54
C ALA A 19 -15.64 -11.43 12.23
N ASN A 20 -15.83 -10.57 11.22
CA ASN A 20 -15.18 -10.71 9.93
C ASN A 20 -13.67 -10.47 10.01
N THR A 21 -13.23 -9.46 10.76
CA THR A 21 -11.79 -9.24 11.03
C THR A 21 -11.17 -10.43 11.76
N ALA A 22 -11.84 -10.97 12.79
CA ALA A 22 -11.35 -12.15 13.50
C ALA A 22 -11.21 -13.37 12.57
N LYS A 23 -12.15 -13.54 11.64
CA LYS A 23 -12.09 -14.62 10.63
C LYS A 23 -10.91 -14.43 9.67
N ILE A 24 -10.71 -13.22 9.15
CA ILE A 24 -9.58 -12.90 8.25
C ILE A 24 -8.26 -13.11 8.99
N ALA A 25 -8.15 -12.64 10.24
CA ALA A 25 -6.96 -12.83 11.06
C ALA A 25 -6.65 -14.31 11.30
N ALA A 26 -7.67 -15.14 11.56
CA ALA A 26 -7.49 -16.58 11.69
C ALA A 26 -6.92 -17.20 10.39
N THR A 27 -7.45 -16.82 9.22
CA THR A 27 -6.92 -17.28 7.93
C THR A 27 -5.48 -16.82 7.69
N PHE A 28 -5.18 -15.56 7.97
CA PHE A 28 -3.83 -15.01 7.84
C PHE A 28 -2.84 -15.71 8.78
N ARG A 29 -3.27 -16.08 9.99
CA ARG A 29 -2.45 -16.83 10.95
C ARG A 29 -2.12 -18.23 10.44
N GLU A 30 -3.08 -18.95 9.86
CA GLU A 30 -2.79 -20.26 9.25
C GLU A 30 -1.87 -20.13 8.03
N ALA A 31 -2.08 -19.12 7.17
CA ALA A 31 -1.18 -18.86 6.04
C ALA A 31 0.24 -18.52 6.50
N ALA A 32 0.38 -17.68 7.54
CA ALA A 32 1.66 -17.30 8.10
C ALA A 32 2.39 -18.50 8.73
N LYS A 33 1.69 -19.45 9.37
CA LYS A 33 2.32 -20.70 9.84
C LYS A 33 2.91 -21.50 8.66
N ILE A 34 2.15 -21.68 7.58
CA ILE A 34 2.60 -22.40 6.38
C ILE A 34 3.83 -21.71 5.76
N ALA A 35 3.80 -20.38 5.68
CA ALA A 35 4.95 -19.61 5.19
C ALA A 35 6.17 -19.78 6.09
N ALA A 36 6.00 -19.74 7.42
CA ALA A 36 7.08 -19.94 8.38
C ALA A 36 7.72 -21.33 8.23
N ASP A 37 6.91 -22.38 8.10
CA ASP A 37 7.37 -23.75 7.88
C ASP A 37 8.14 -23.92 6.57
N SER A 38 7.91 -23.02 5.61
CA SER A 38 8.59 -22.96 4.31
C SER A 38 9.78 -21.98 4.29
N GLY A 39 10.07 -21.28 5.38
CA GLY A 39 11.11 -20.24 5.44
C GLY A 39 10.74 -18.94 4.69
N GLU A 40 9.46 -18.75 4.38
CA GLU A 40 8.93 -17.63 3.60
C GLU A 40 8.26 -16.57 4.49
N ARG A 41 8.05 -15.38 3.93
CA ARG A 41 7.29 -14.28 4.57
C ARG A 41 6.12 -13.83 3.69
N LEU A 42 5.02 -13.48 4.34
CA LEU A 42 3.82 -12.94 3.72
C LEU A 42 3.77 -11.42 3.91
N ALA A 43 3.43 -10.69 2.86
CA ALA A 43 3.23 -9.25 2.91
C ALA A 43 1.77 -8.96 2.50
N ALA A 44 0.98 -8.43 3.43
CA ALA A 44 -0.38 -8.00 3.13
C ALA A 44 -0.34 -6.60 2.51
N GLU A 45 -0.84 -6.44 1.29
CA GLU A 45 -0.79 -5.15 0.62
C GLU A 45 -1.87 -4.20 1.13
N GLY A 46 -1.48 -2.98 1.47
CA GLY A 46 -2.46 -1.96 1.78
C GLY A 46 -3.25 -1.55 0.54
N TYR A 47 -4.53 -1.90 0.46
CA TYR A 47 -5.33 -1.66 -0.73
C TYR A 47 -6.79 -1.33 -0.40
N ILE A 48 -7.28 -0.19 -0.91
CA ILE A 48 -8.56 0.39 -0.47
C ILE A 48 -9.79 -0.45 -0.84
N CYS A 49 -9.74 -1.34 -1.84
CA CYS A 49 -10.89 -2.20 -2.15
C CYS A 49 -10.92 -3.52 -1.37
N CYS A 50 -9.92 -3.81 -0.53
CA CYS A 50 -9.83 -5.07 0.18
C CYS A 50 -10.42 -4.98 1.60
N ALA A 51 -11.37 -5.87 1.87
CA ALA A 51 -12.14 -6.05 3.11
C ALA A 51 -11.66 -5.27 4.34
N VAL A 52 -10.80 -5.84 5.18
CA VAL A 52 -10.32 -5.19 6.41
C VAL A 52 -9.15 -4.23 6.16
N ILE A 53 -8.35 -4.47 5.11
CA ILE A 53 -7.12 -3.71 4.83
C ILE A 53 -7.35 -2.41 4.05
N HIS A 54 -8.58 -1.87 4.03
CA HIS A 54 -8.93 -0.69 3.24
C HIS A 54 -8.54 0.66 3.86
N ILE A 55 -8.07 0.68 5.11
CA ILE A 55 -7.52 1.87 5.78
C ILE A 55 -6.36 1.50 6.71
N CYS A 56 -5.48 2.47 7.00
CA CYS A 56 -4.32 2.32 7.87
C CYS A 56 -4.69 1.72 9.25
N LYS A 57 -5.74 2.23 9.91
CA LYS A 57 -6.15 1.76 11.23
C LYS A 57 -6.45 0.25 11.23
N ASN A 58 -7.32 -0.19 10.34
CA ASN A 58 -7.76 -1.58 10.31
C ASN A 58 -6.64 -2.53 9.86
N MET A 59 -5.72 -2.06 9.01
CA MET A 59 -4.53 -2.84 8.66
C MET A 59 -3.64 -3.09 9.88
N LEU A 60 -3.42 -2.08 10.72
CA LEU A 60 -2.69 -2.25 11.98
C LEU A 60 -3.41 -3.20 12.93
N ASP A 61 -4.71 -2.99 13.16
CA ASP A 61 -5.52 -3.86 14.02
C ASP A 61 -5.45 -5.32 13.54
N LEU A 62 -5.47 -5.56 12.22
CA LEU A 62 -5.33 -6.90 11.65
C LEU A 62 -3.95 -7.51 11.91
N LEU A 63 -2.87 -6.76 11.66
CA LEU A 63 -1.50 -7.24 11.87
C LEU A 63 -1.25 -7.59 13.34
N GLU A 64 -1.75 -6.76 14.26
CA GLU A 64 -1.72 -7.00 15.70
C GLU A 64 -2.56 -8.22 16.10
N GLU A 65 -3.77 -8.37 15.55
CA GLU A 65 -4.63 -9.52 15.81
C GLU A 65 -4.01 -10.83 15.30
N VAL A 66 -3.38 -10.84 14.12
CA VAL A 66 -2.67 -12.03 13.60
C VAL A 66 -1.51 -12.41 14.53
N ASN A 67 -0.77 -11.41 15.04
CA ASN A 67 0.32 -11.55 16.00
C ASN A 67 1.45 -12.50 15.54
N MET A 68 1.88 -12.38 14.28
CA MET A 68 3.00 -13.15 13.71
C MET A 68 4.00 -12.25 12.96
N PRO A 69 4.57 -11.21 13.61
CA PRO A 69 5.36 -10.17 12.94
C PRO A 69 6.64 -10.65 12.24
N GLN A 70 7.13 -11.85 12.59
CA GLN A 70 8.30 -12.44 11.93
C GLN A 70 7.97 -12.96 10.54
N THR A 71 6.73 -13.41 10.34
CA THR A 71 6.30 -14.11 9.11
C THR A 71 5.26 -13.35 8.31
N LEU A 72 4.45 -12.51 8.94
CA LEU A 72 3.49 -11.65 8.25
C LEU A 72 3.83 -10.18 8.51
N GLY A 73 3.92 -9.41 7.43
CA GLY A 73 4.10 -7.96 7.47
C GLY A 73 3.20 -7.24 6.47
N PHE A 74 3.52 -5.96 6.27
CA PHE A 74 2.83 -5.04 5.37
C PHE A 74 3.61 -4.89 4.07
N GLN A 75 2.90 -4.88 2.93
CA GLN A 75 3.42 -4.35 1.67
C GLN A 75 2.89 -2.94 1.49
N ALA A 76 3.80 -1.97 1.41
CA ALA A 76 3.46 -0.58 1.16
C ALA A 76 3.54 -0.28 -0.33
N ASP A 77 2.45 0.17 -0.92
CA ASP A 77 2.40 0.77 -2.26
C ASP A 77 2.13 2.28 -2.13
N LEU A 78 2.92 3.11 -2.82
CA LEU A 78 2.78 4.57 -2.73
C LEU A 78 1.41 5.08 -3.19
N ALA A 79 0.87 4.56 -4.29
CA ALA A 79 -0.42 4.96 -4.82
C ALA A 79 -1.57 4.53 -3.90
N HIS A 80 -1.50 3.31 -3.36
CA HIS A 80 -2.55 2.81 -2.48
C HIS A 80 -2.52 3.48 -1.11
N THR A 81 -1.35 3.65 -0.52
CA THR A 81 -1.20 4.27 0.81
C THR A 81 -1.49 5.77 0.78
N TYR A 82 -1.33 6.45 -0.35
CA TYR A 82 -1.87 7.81 -0.54
C TYR A 82 -3.39 7.86 -0.25
N LEU A 83 -4.15 6.87 -0.72
CA LEU A 83 -5.60 6.85 -0.58
C LEU A 83 -6.06 6.52 0.85
N TYR A 84 -5.21 5.90 1.68
CA TYR A 84 -5.46 5.78 3.11
C TYR A 84 -5.59 7.14 3.80
N LEU A 85 -4.87 8.16 3.33
CA LEU A 85 -4.96 9.51 3.90
C LEU A 85 -6.31 10.15 3.64
N MET A 86 -6.95 9.79 2.52
CA MET A 86 -8.20 10.41 2.05
C MET A 86 -9.45 9.78 2.68
N GLY A 87 -9.33 8.60 3.30
CA GLY A 87 -10.45 7.95 3.99
C GLY A 87 -11.63 7.58 3.07
N TYR A 88 -11.38 7.25 1.80
CA TYR A 88 -12.42 6.99 0.77
C TYR A 88 -13.56 6.06 1.21
N ASN A 89 -13.22 5.08 2.05
CA ASN A 89 -14.17 4.13 2.58
C ASN A 89 -14.59 4.48 4.02
N ALA A 90 -13.76 5.15 4.81
CA ALA A 90 -14.07 5.54 6.19
C ALA A 90 -13.69 7.03 6.41
N PRO A 91 -14.54 7.99 5.99
CA PRO A 91 -14.23 9.43 6.06
C PRO A 91 -13.94 9.92 7.49
N GLU A 92 -14.51 9.27 8.51
CA GLU A 92 -14.23 9.50 9.93
C GLU A 92 -12.77 9.20 10.33
N HIS A 93 -12.03 8.47 9.48
CA HIS A 93 -10.62 8.16 9.64
C HIS A 93 -9.72 8.89 8.63
N ALA A 94 -10.26 9.79 7.81
CA ALA A 94 -9.47 10.60 6.90
C ALA A 94 -8.45 11.46 7.66
N LEU A 95 -7.22 11.52 7.16
CA LEU A 95 -6.17 12.40 7.66
C LEU A 95 -6.03 13.66 6.80
N LEU A 96 -6.52 13.62 5.57
CA LEU A 96 -6.51 14.73 4.62
C LEU A 96 -7.89 14.96 4.04
N HIS A 97 -8.18 16.22 3.75
CA HIS A 97 -9.38 16.68 3.06
C HIS A 97 -8.98 17.40 1.77
N GLU A 98 -9.89 17.45 0.80
CA GLU A 98 -9.64 18.13 -0.47
C GLU A 98 -9.20 19.59 -0.25
N GLY A 99 -8.19 20.04 -1.02
CA GLY A 99 -7.57 21.35 -0.85
C GLY A 99 -6.48 21.41 0.22
N TYR A 100 -5.99 20.26 0.71
CA TYR A 100 -4.85 20.20 1.63
C TYR A 100 -3.61 20.88 1.06
N SER A 101 -2.82 21.46 1.95
CA SER A 101 -1.48 21.99 1.68
C SER A 101 -0.40 20.91 1.74
N ASP A 102 0.77 21.19 1.17
CA ASP A 102 1.94 20.31 1.30
C ASP A 102 2.31 20.02 2.76
N ALA A 103 2.18 21.01 3.65
CA ALA A 103 2.49 20.84 5.06
C ALA A 103 1.54 19.84 5.74
N GLU A 104 0.24 19.93 5.44
CA GLU A 104 -0.76 18.98 5.92
C GLU A 104 -0.51 17.58 5.35
N PHE A 105 -0.20 17.50 4.05
CA PHE A 105 0.14 16.25 3.38
C PHE A 105 1.29 15.53 4.09
N TYR A 106 2.46 16.19 4.24
CA TYR A 106 3.62 15.54 4.84
C TYR A 106 3.42 15.19 6.31
N ALA A 107 2.68 15.99 7.07
CA ALA A 107 2.32 15.67 8.46
C ALA A 107 1.43 14.42 8.55
N ALA A 108 0.43 14.31 7.67
CA ALA A 108 -0.45 13.14 7.60
C ALA A 108 0.31 11.90 7.11
N TYR A 109 1.17 12.06 6.10
CA TYR A 109 2.00 11.00 5.53
C TYR A 109 2.96 10.42 6.57
N GLU A 110 3.66 11.28 7.32
CA GLU A 110 4.53 10.86 8.43
C GLU A 110 3.75 10.11 9.50
N LYS A 111 2.60 10.64 9.93
CA LYS A 111 1.74 9.98 10.92
C LYS A 111 1.28 8.58 10.48
N MET A 112 0.93 8.40 9.22
CA MET A 112 0.54 7.09 8.68
C MET A 112 1.75 6.15 8.58
N THR A 113 2.85 6.62 8.00
CA THR A 113 4.05 5.82 7.76
C THR A 113 4.70 5.40 9.07
N ASP A 114 4.75 6.24 10.09
CA ASP A 114 5.31 5.88 11.41
C ASP A 114 4.61 4.69 12.05
N LYS A 115 3.31 4.50 11.80
CA LYS A 115 2.57 3.36 12.34
C LYS A 115 2.80 2.08 11.54
N LEU A 116 2.77 2.16 10.21
CA LEU A 116 2.84 0.98 9.34
C LEU A 116 4.27 0.56 9.00
N ARG A 117 5.23 1.49 8.97
CA ARG A 117 6.63 1.25 8.62
C ARG A 117 7.28 0.14 9.46
N PRO A 118 7.09 0.05 10.78
CA PRO A 118 7.63 -1.07 11.56
C PRO A 118 7.18 -2.45 11.05
N TRP A 119 6.02 -2.52 10.39
CA TRP A 119 5.47 -3.73 9.81
C TRP A 119 5.82 -3.92 8.33
N THR A 120 6.33 -2.90 7.63
CA THR A 120 6.58 -2.98 6.19
C THR A 120 7.78 -3.88 5.88
N ILE A 121 7.55 -4.90 5.07
CA ILE A 121 8.56 -5.89 4.64
C ILE A 121 8.70 -5.97 3.12
N ASP A 122 7.84 -5.25 2.40
CA ASP A 122 7.85 -5.12 0.94
C ASP A 122 7.40 -3.71 0.55
N PHE A 123 7.98 -3.15 -0.52
CA PHE A 123 7.72 -1.77 -0.92
C PHE A 123 7.64 -1.61 -2.45
N HIS A 124 6.53 -1.01 -2.88
CA HIS A 124 6.22 -0.67 -4.25
C HIS A 124 6.25 0.85 -4.44
N VAL A 125 7.14 1.30 -5.32
CA VAL A 125 7.20 2.67 -5.83
C VAL A 125 6.08 2.84 -6.85
N ALA A 126 5.27 3.88 -6.71
CA ALA A 126 4.10 4.12 -7.53
C ALA A 126 3.72 5.61 -7.53
N GLN A 127 2.78 5.98 -8.40
CA GLN A 127 2.19 7.32 -8.47
C GLN A 127 0.66 7.22 -8.55
N ASN A 128 -0.04 8.21 -8.00
CA ASN A 128 -1.49 8.32 -8.06
C ASN A 128 -1.88 9.78 -8.36
N ASP A 129 -2.90 9.98 -9.21
CA ASP A 129 -3.42 11.29 -9.63
C ASP A 129 -4.52 11.83 -8.70
N GLY A 130 -4.81 11.14 -7.61
CA GLY A 130 -5.91 11.39 -6.70
C GLY A 130 -7.20 10.68 -7.07
N GLN A 131 -7.23 9.92 -8.16
CA GLN A 131 -8.43 9.20 -8.59
C GLN A 131 -8.41 7.74 -8.12
N VAL A 132 -9.63 7.24 -7.93
CA VAL A 132 -9.91 5.81 -7.79
C VAL A 132 -10.48 5.31 -9.12
N HIS A 133 -10.09 4.11 -9.53
CA HIS A 133 -10.65 3.43 -10.70
C HIS A 133 -11.48 2.24 -10.23
N GLY A 134 -12.60 1.95 -10.88
CA GLY A 134 -13.36 0.73 -10.63
C GLY A 134 -13.20 -0.22 -11.82
N ALA A 135 -12.75 -1.46 -11.59
CA ALA A 135 -12.66 -2.47 -12.65
C ALA A 135 -13.01 -3.87 -12.13
N GLY A 136 -13.97 -4.53 -12.79
CA GLY A 136 -14.43 -5.87 -12.40
C GLY A 136 -15.03 -5.89 -10.98
N ALA A 137 -14.61 -6.84 -10.15
CA ALA A 137 -15.05 -6.95 -8.75
C ALA A 137 -14.40 -5.91 -7.81
N HIS A 138 -13.53 -5.05 -8.34
CA HIS A 138 -12.89 -3.96 -7.59
C HIS A 138 -13.63 -2.65 -7.88
N ASP A 139 -14.70 -2.35 -7.14
CA ASP A 139 -15.53 -1.16 -7.37
C ASP A 139 -14.78 0.17 -7.11
N LYS A 140 -13.71 0.15 -6.30
CA LYS A 140 -12.86 1.31 -5.95
C LYS A 140 -11.41 0.91 -5.68
N THR A 141 -10.59 0.70 -6.71
CA THR A 141 -9.14 0.57 -6.58
C THR A 141 -8.44 1.93 -6.65
N GLY A 142 -7.29 2.06 -6.00
CA GLY A 142 -6.37 3.14 -6.36
C GLY A 142 -5.93 3.01 -7.81
N LYS A 143 -5.95 4.12 -8.55
CA LYS A 143 -5.49 4.16 -9.93
C LYS A 143 -4.02 4.53 -9.95
N HIS A 144 -3.14 3.61 -10.32
CA HIS A 144 -1.77 4.00 -10.64
C HIS A 144 -1.79 4.89 -11.87
N CYS A 145 -0.96 5.94 -11.88
CA CYS A 145 -0.69 6.74 -13.05
C CYS A 145 0.82 6.78 -13.36
N PRO A 146 1.24 7.23 -14.56
CA PRO A 146 2.64 7.32 -14.92
C PRO A 146 3.47 8.15 -13.92
N ALA A 147 4.76 7.86 -13.82
CA ALA A 147 5.67 8.58 -12.93
C ALA A 147 5.74 10.10 -13.24
N ASP A 148 5.56 10.47 -14.52
CA ASP A 148 5.54 11.85 -15.02
C ASP A 148 4.11 12.39 -15.25
N ASP A 149 3.08 11.76 -14.65
CA ASP A 149 1.72 12.29 -14.77
C ASP A 149 1.65 13.71 -14.20
N PRO A 150 1.18 14.71 -14.98
CA PRO A 150 1.14 16.11 -14.53
C PRO A 150 0.19 16.33 -13.34
N ASN A 151 -0.71 15.38 -13.05
CA ASN A 151 -1.63 15.42 -11.91
C ASN A 151 -1.17 14.53 -10.74
N GLY A 152 0.00 13.89 -10.85
CA GLY A 152 0.58 13.06 -9.80
C GLY A 152 0.62 13.79 -8.46
N LYS A 153 0.16 13.10 -7.41
CA LYS A 153 0.03 13.67 -6.05
C LYS A 153 1.25 13.45 -5.17
N LEU A 154 2.13 12.53 -5.56
CA LEU A 154 3.27 12.15 -4.74
C LEU A 154 4.55 12.74 -5.31
N ASP A 155 5.33 13.38 -4.45
CA ASP A 155 6.78 13.40 -4.64
C ASP A 155 7.30 11.98 -4.38
N ILE A 156 7.42 11.20 -5.45
CA ILE A 156 7.75 9.77 -5.40
C ILE A 156 9.05 9.54 -4.62
N VAL A 157 10.07 10.37 -4.86
CA VAL A 157 11.39 10.22 -4.24
C VAL A 157 11.29 10.52 -2.75
N LYS A 158 10.65 11.62 -2.36
CA LYS A 158 10.49 11.97 -0.94
C LYS A 158 9.61 10.98 -0.19
N CYS A 159 8.47 10.59 -0.76
CA CYS A 159 7.54 9.63 -0.15
C CYS A 159 8.18 8.25 0.03
N SER A 160 9.00 7.80 -0.94
CA SER A 160 9.77 6.55 -0.81
C SER A 160 10.68 6.56 0.42
N GLY A 161 11.28 7.71 0.75
CA GLY A 161 12.15 7.85 1.92
C GLY A 161 11.47 7.54 3.25
N TYR A 162 10.19 7.87 3.39
CA TYR A 162 9.43 7.53 4.58
C TYR A 162 9.32 6.03 4.76
N TRP A 163 9.10 5.26 3.69
CA TRP A 163 8.97 3.80 3.76
C TRP A 163 10.30 3.08 3.82
N LEU A 164 11.35 3.62 3.20
CA LEU A 164 12.67 3.00 3.08
C LEU A 164 13.60 3.27 4.29
N LYS A 165 13.22 4.17 5.19
CA LYS A 165 13.94 4.39 6.46
C LYS A 165 14.08 3.09 7.25
N ASP A 166 15.30 2.68 7.57
CA ASP A 166 15.62 1.43 8.29
C ASP A 166 15.14 0.15 7.59
N ALA A 167 14.91 0.19 6.26
CA ALA A 167 14.41 -0.95 5.50
C ALA A 167 15.33 -2.20 5.50
N PRO A 168 16.68 -2.09 5.51
CA PRO A 168 17.54 -3.27 5.65
C PRO A 168 17.30 -4.05 6.95
N ALA A 169 17.01 -3.35 8.06
CA ALA A 169 16.71 -3.99 9.35
C ALA A 169 15.36 -4.74 9.35
N ARG A 170 14.45 -4.40 8.43
CA ARG A 170 13.15 -5.06 8.23
C ARG A 170 13.20 -6.18 7.17
N GLY A 171 14.36 -6.36 6.54
CA GLY A 171 14.60 -7.42 5.57
C GLY A 171 14.04 -7.17 4.18
N ILE A 172 13.80 -5.90 3.81
CA ILE A 172 13.52 -5.53 2.42
C ILE A 172 14.80 -5.79 1.62
N GLN A 173 14.69 -6.39 0.43
CA GLN A 173 15.86 -6.72 -0.42
C GLN A 173 15.78 -6.11 -1.81
N HIS A 174 14.57 -5.80 -2.26
CA HIS A 174 14.28 -5.20 -3.55
C HIS A 174 13.11 -4.25 -3.41
N ILE A 175 12.98 -3.34 -4.36
CA ILE A 175 11.84 -2.46 -4.53
C ILE A 175 11.32 -2.64 -5.96
N CYS A 176 10.00 -2.55 -6.12
CA CYS A 176 9.34 -2.70 -7.42
C CYS A 176 8.69 -1.38 -7.81
N TRP A 177 8.58 -1.13 -9.12
CA TRP A 177 7.60 -0.16 -9.60
C TRP A 177 6.25 -0.88 -9.75
N ASP A 178 5.19 -0.30 -9.21
CA ASP A 178 3.83 -0.76 -9.46
C ASP A 178 3.14 0.14 -10.49
N GLY A 179 2.79 -0.45 -11.62
CA GLY A 179 2.03 0.15 -12.71
C GLY A 179 0.74 -0.63 -12.97
N CYS A 180 0.19 -1.28 -11.94
CA CYS A 180 -1.07 -1.99 -12.05
C CYS A 180 -2.13 -1.08 -12.69
N MET A 181 -3.01 -1.67 -13.50
CA MET A 181 -4.04 -0.94 -14.25
C MET A 181 -3.55 -0.03 -15.38
N PHE A 182 -2.25 0.00 -15.72
CA PHE A 182 -1.80 0.65 -16.96
C PHE A 182 -2.40 -0.05 -18.18
N PRO A 183 -3.01 0.68 -19.12
CA PRO A 183 -3.48 0.07 -20.36
C PRO A 183 -2.30 -0.40 -21.20
N ASN A 184 -2.52 -1.41 -22.05
CA ASN A 184 -1.46 -1.97 -22.91
C ASN A 184 -0.72 -0.89 -23.72
N SER A 185 -1.42 0.15 -24.19
CA SER A 185 -0.79 1.25 -24.94
C SER A 185 0.26 2.03 -24.13
N VAL A 186 0.09 2.13 -22.81
CA VAL A 186 1.10 2.74 -21.91
C VAL A 186 2.28 1.78 -21.71
N LEU A 187 2.02 0.49 -21.59
CA LEU A 187 3.06 -0.54 -21.43
C LEU A 187 3.90 -0.75 -22.71
N GLU A 188 3.29 -0.55 -23.88
CA GLU A 188 3.95 -0.70 -25.19
C GLU A 188 4.77 0.53 -25.59
N ASP A 189 4.64 1.66 -24.89
CA ASP A 189 5.45 2.86 -25.11
C ASP A 189 6.80 2.76 -24.37
N PRO A 190 7.95 2.71 -25.07
CA PRO A 190 9.27 2.69 -24.44
C PRO A 190 9.54 3.89 -23.54
N LYS A 191 8.89 5.04 -23.79
CA LYS A 191 9.04 6.23 -22.95
C LYS A 191 8.59 5.95 -21.51
N THR A 192 7.51 5.20 -21.32
CA THR A 192 7.00 4.82 -19.99
C THR A 192 8.08 4.18 -19.14
N TRP A 193 8.80 3.20 -19.70
CA TRP A 193 9.85 2.48 -18.99
C TRP A 193 11.08 3.34 -18.70
N ASN A 194 11.44 4.24 -19.63
CA ASN A 194 12.54 5.19 -19.40
C ASN A 194 12.20 6.17 -18.27
N THR A 195 10.97 6.68 -18.21
CA THR A 195 10.51 7.56 -17.13
C THR A 195 10.48 6.84 -15.78
N ILE A 196 9.97 5.59 -15.75
CA ILE A 196 9.98 4.76 -14.53
C ILE A 196 11.42 4.51 -14.08
N LEU A 197 12.31 4.10 -14.98
CA LEU A 197 13.70 3.82 -14.66
C LEU A 197 14.41 5.07 -14.10
N ASP A 198 14.25 6.23 -14.73
CA ASP A 198 14.81 7.49 -14.24
C ASP A 198 14.32 7.81 -12.81
N THR A 199 13.04 7.59 -12.53
CA THR A 199 12.45 7.79 -11.20
C THR A 199 13.03 6.80 -10.17
N MET A 200 13.10 5.52 -10.52
CA MET A 200 13.67 4.47 -9.65
C MET A 200 15.15 4.72 -9.36
N LEU A 201 15.92 5.21 -10.35
CA LEU A 201 17.32 5.61 -10.17
C LEU A 201 17.46 6.78 -9.18
N LYS A 202 16.52 7.73 -9.18
CA LYS A 202 16.49 8.83 -8.19
C LYS A 202 16.16 8.32 -6.79
N VAL A 203 15.20 7.41 -6.65
CA VAL A 203 14.91 6.74 -5.36
C VAL A 203 16.16 6.03 -4.85
N ARG A 204 16.84 5.26 -5.71
CA ARG A 204 18.12 4.62 -5.39
C ARG A 204 19.17 5.62 -4.92
N GLN A 205 19.37 6.69 -5.67
CA GLN A 205 20.41 7.67 -5.41
C GLN A 205 20.22 8.35 -4.05
N VAL A 206 18.98 8.65 -3.67
CA VAL A 206 18.67 9.35 -2.42
C VAL A 206 18.61 8.41 -1.23
N HIS A 207 18.11 7.18 -1.39
CA HIS A 207 17.80 6.28 -0.28
C HIS A 207 18.64 4.99 -0.22
N GLY A 208 19.51 4.75 -1.19
CA GLY A 208 20.49 3.64 -1.20
C GLY A 208 19.96 2.28 -1.67
N TRP A 209 18.96 2.26 -2.56
CA TRP A 209 18.26 1.05 -3.04
C TRP A 209 18.57 0.67 -4.49
#